data_AF-R7VD85-F1
#
_entry.id   AF-R7VD85-F1
#
_cell.length_a   1.000
_cell.length_b   1.000
_cell.length_c   1.000
_cell.angle_alpha   90.00
_cell.angle_beta   90.00
_cell.angle_gamma   90.00
#
_symmetry.space_group_name_H-M   'P 1'
#
loop_
_entity.id
_entity.type
_entity.pdbx_description
1 polymer ?
#
loop_
_entity_poly.entity_id
_entity_poly.type
_entity_poly.pdbx_seq_one_letter_code
_entity_poly.pdbx_strand_id
1 'polypeptide(L)'
;MKRITLSISSAGISITDQDNKRFEEKVPIKDISHCCAERSPHERVFTWISKNKRLKKLECHAVICQNKEKAQMMAVLLHRAFQIAYVEWKNRKE
;
A
#
# COMPACT_ATOMS: atom_id res chain seq x y z
N MET A 1 17.67 -3.56 -7.26
CA MET A 1 16.30 -3.37 -6.74
C MET A 1 16.18 -4.12 -5.44
N LYS A 2 15.53 -3.51 -4.45
CA LYS A 2 15.41 -4.06 -3.10
C LYS A 2 14.26 -5.07 -3.05
N ARG A 3 14.50 -6.27 -2.51
CA ARG A 3 13.44 -7.27 -2.32
C ARG A 3 12.68 -6.93 -1.05
N ILE A 4 11.37 -6.80 -1.17
CA ILE A 4 10.50 -6.44 -0.05
C ILE A 4 9.37 -7.46 0.11
N THR A 5 8.89 -7.58 1.33
CA THR A 5 7.59 -8.16 1.65
C THR A 5 6.64 -7.00 1.93
N LEU A 6 5.50 -6.98 1.24
CA LEU A 6 4.47 -5.95 1.40
C LEU A 6 3.20 -6.60 1.96
N SER A 7 2.78 -6.17 3.14
CA SER A 7 1.60 -6.67 3.84
C SER A 7 0.54 -5.57 3.90
N ILE A 8 -0.70 -5.93 3.56
CA ILE A 8 -1.86 -5.01 3.54
C ILE A 8 -2.86 -5.45 4.62
N SER A 9 -3.37 -4.51 5.41
CA SER A 9 -4.47 -4.73 6.36
C SER A 9 -5.32 -3.46 6.51
N SER A 10 -6.42 -3.53 7.28
CA SER A 10 -7.21 -2.33 7.62
C SER A 10 -6.40 -1.29 8.42
N ALA A 11 -5.27 -1.66 9.02
CA ALA A 11 -4.36 -0.71 9.65
C ALA A 11 -3.49 0.08 8.65
N GLY A 12 -3.28 -0.44 7.43
CA GLY A 12 -2.47 0.16 6.38
C GLY A 12 -1.53 -0.83 5.69
N ILE A 13 -0.38 -0.32 5.23
CA ILE A 13 0.68 -1.11 4.58
C ILE A 13 1.88 -1.25 5.53
N SER A 14 2.41 -2.46 5.64
CA SER A 14 3.74 -2.75 6.21
C SER A 14 4.69 -3.18 5.11
N ILE A 15 5.87 -2.56 5.05
CA ILE A 15 6.93 -2.85 4.09
C ILE A 15 8.13 -3.38 4.87
N THR A 16 8.53 -4.62 4.60
CA THR A 16 9.69 -5.24 5.23
C THR A 16 10.76 -5.53 4.20
N ASP A 17 11.98 -5.06 4.46
CA ASP A 17 13.15 -5.43 3.68
C ASP A 17 13.52 -6.92 3.88
N GLN A 18 13.64 -7.69 2.80
CA GLN A 18 14.01 -9.11 2.90
C GLN A 18 15.49 -9.29 3.26
N ASP A 19 16.35 -8.36 2.86
CA ASP A 19 17.80 -8.43 3.09
C ASP A 19 18.15 -7.91 4.49
N ASN A 20 17.37 -6.96 5.00
CA ASN A 20 17.50 -6.41 6.35
C ASN A 20 16.15 -6.46 7.09
N LYS A 21 15.77 -7.65 7.55
CA LYS A 21 14.50 -7.93 8.26
C LYS A 21 14.24 -7.06 9.51
N ARG A 22 15.20 -6.24 9.94
CA ARG A 22 15.05 -5.26 11.02
C ARG A 22 14.36 -3.97 10.58
N PHE A 23 14.25 -3.71 9.28
CA PHE A 23 13.60 -2.51 8.76
C PHE A 23 12.16 -2.83 8.33
N GLU A 24 11.20 -2.38 9.14
CA GLU A 24 9.78 -2.36 8.82
C GLU A 24 9.30 -0.91 8.74
N GLU A 25 8.83 -0.50 7.57
CA GLU A 25 8.17 0.79 7.37
C GLU A 25 6.65 0.58 7.38
N LYS A 26 5.93 1.37 8.18
CA LYS A 26 4.48 1.31 8.30
C LYS A 26 3.83 2.56 7.75
N VAL A 27 2.91 2.39 6.81
CA VAL A 27 2.10 3.46 6.23
C VAL A 27 0.66 3.27 6.70
N PRO A 28 0.17 4.08 7.66
CA PRO A 28 -1.19 3.96 8.17
C PRO A 28 -2.23 4.15 7.08
N ILE A 29 -3.34 3.40 7.13
CA ILE A 29 -4.40 3.43 6.11
C ILE A 29 -4.92 4.85 5.84
N LYS A 30 -5.03 5.68 6.90
CA LYS A 30 -5.51 7.07 6.84
C LYS A 30 -4.57 8.02 6.10
N ASP A 31 -3.30 7.64 5.96
CA ASP A 31 -2.29 8.43 5.28
C ASP A 31 -2.16 8.02 3.81
N ILE A 32 -2.80 6.93 3.38
CA ILE A 32 -2.84 6.48 1.99
C ILE A 32 -4.09 7.07 1.32
N SER A 33 -3.89 7.71 0.17
CA SER A 33 -4.92 8.46 -0.55
C SER A 33 -5.39 7.76 -1.84
N HIS A 34 -4.53 6.95 -2.45
CA HIS A 34 -4.81 6.29 -3.72
C HIS A 34 -3.97 5.02 -3.86
N CYS A 35 -4.46 4.06 -4.65
CA CYS A 35 -3.69 2.89 -5.09
C CYS A 35 -4.09 2.46 -6.50
N CYS A 36 -3.15 1.89 -7.25
CA CYS A 36 -3.36 1.47 -8.64
C CYS A 36 -2.56 0.22 -8.98
N ALA A 37 -3.12 -0.62 -9.85
CA ALA A 37 -2.34 -1.55 -10.65
C ALA A 37 -2.16 -0.91 -12.03
N GLU A 38 -0.91 -0.66 -12.41
CA GLU A 38 -0.61 0.10 -13.63
C GLU A 38 -1.06 -0.62 -14.90
N ARG A 39 -1.31 0.14 -15.94
CA ARG A 39 -1.73 -0.37 -17.26
C ARG A 39 -0.53 -0.60 -18.16
N SER A 40 -0.75 -1.14 -19.36
CA SER A 40 0.29 -1.29 -20.37
C SER A 40 1.04 0.03 -20.58
N PRO A 41 2.39 0.04 -20.57
CA PRO A 41 3.30 -1.12 -20.61
C PRO A 41 3.76 -1.66 -19.24
N HIS A 42 3.24 -1.13 -18.12
CA HIS A 42 3.74 -1.40 -16.77
C HIS A 42 2.83 -2.32 -15.94
N GLU A 43 2.19 -3.30 -16.57
CA GLU A 43 1.13 -4.11 -15.94
C GLU A 43 1.54 -4.88 -14.67
N ARG A 44 2.85 -5.06 -14.44
CA ARG A 44 3.40 -5.69 -13.23
C ARG A 44 3.63 -4.71 -12.08
N VAL A 45 3.35 -3.43 -12.25
CA VAL A 45 3.62 -2.41 -11.25
C VAL A 45 2.36 -2.14 -10.42
N PHE A 46 2.51 -2.21 -9.10
CA PHE A 46 1.51 -1.77 -8.14
C PHE A 46 2.00 -0.47 -7.49
N THR A 47 1.13 0.54 -7.41
CA THR A 47 1.45 1.86 -6.87
C THR A 47 0.47 2.28 -5.77
N TRP A 48 0.94 3.11 -4.85
CA TRP A 48 0.08 3.85 -3.92
C TRP A 48 0.65 5.23 -3.62
N ILE A 49 -0.23 6.15 -3.24
CA ILE A 49 0.13 7.50 -2.84
C ILE A 49 -0.13 7.66 -1.35
N SER A 50 0.87 8.08 -0.60
CA SER A 50 0.75 8.34 0.83
C SER A 50 1.24 9.73 1.22
N LYS A 51 0.73 10.26 2.34
CA LYS A 51 1.18 11.51 2.92
C LYS A 51 2.39 11.26 3.83
N ASN A 52 3.54 11.83 3.47
CA ASN A 52 4.68 11.88 4.37
C ASN A 52 4.42 12.88 5.49
N LYS A 53 4.27 12.40 6.72
CA LYS A 53 3.97 13.26 7.89
C LYS A 53 5.09 14.26 8.19
N ARG A 54 6.35 13.87 8.01
CA ARG A 54 7.51 14.70 8.31
C ARG A 54 7.69 15.79 7.26
N LEU A 55 7.59 15.41 5.99
CA LEU A 55 7.86 16.30 4.87
C LEU A 55 6.62 17.09 4.42
N LYS A 56 5.42 16.74 4.92
CA LYS A 56 4.12 17.31 4.52
C LYS A 56 3.91 17.27 2.99
N LYS A 57 4.46 16.25 2.32
CA LYS A 57 4.35 16.01 0.88
C LYS A 57 3.63 14.71 0.61
N LEU A 58 3.06 14.59 -0.59
CA LEU A 58 2.59 13.32 -1.11
C LEU A 58 3.76 12.56 -1.73
N GLU A 59 3.84 11.27 -1.42
CA GLU A 59 4.84 10.36 -1.95
C GLU A 59 4.12 9.27 -2.75
N CYS A 60 4.58 9.06 -3.97
CA CYS A 60 4.17 7.94 -4.79
C CYS A 60 5.17 6.80 -4.60
N HIS A 61 4.66 5.63 -4.26
CA HIS A 61 5.44 4.43 -4.09
C HIS A 61 5.07 3.45 -5.20
N ALA A 62 6.06 2.75 -5.74
CA ALA A 62 5.88 1.78 -6.80
C ALA A 62 6.64 0.50 -6.48
N VAL A 63 5.99 -0.65 -6.70
CA VAL A 63 6.59 -1.96 -6.50
C VAL A 63 6.36 -2.84 -7.72
N ILE A 64 7.40 -3.56 -8.13
CA ILE A 64 7.32 -4.52 -9.24
C ILE A 64 6.87 -5.85 -8.66
N CYS A 65 5.71 -6.32 -9.12
CA CYS A 65 5.14 -7.61 -8.78
C CYS A 65 5.68 -8.71 -9.72
N GLN A 66 5.45 -9.97 -9.33
CA GLN A 66 5.87 -11.13 -10.11
C GLN A 66 5.18 -11.18 -11.48
N ASN A 67 3.89 -10.86 -11.53
CA ASN A 67 3.05 -10.83 -12.72
C ASN A 67 1.96 -9.75 -12.58
N LYS A 68 1.16 -9.58 -13.64
CA LYS A 68 0.06 -8.61 -13.70
C LYS A 68 -1.03 -8.91 -12.70
N GLU A 69 -1.38 -10.19 -12.56
CA GLU A 69 -2.45 -10.68 -11.69
C GLU A 69 -2.15 -10.31 -10.23
N LYS A 70 -0.89 -10.44 -9.81
CA LYS A 70 -0.46 -10.03 -8.48
C LYS A 70 -0.58 -8.53 -8.28
N ALA A 71 -0.15 -7.70 -9.23
CA ALA A 71 -0.30 -6.24 -9.12
C ALA A 71 -1.77 -5.82 -8.98
N GLN A 72 -2.66 -6.41 -9.79
CA GLN A 72 -4.11 -6.21 -9.72
C GLN A 72 -4.69 -6.64 -8.37
N MET A 73 -4.30 -7.82 -7.87
CA MET A 73 -4.73 -8.31 -6.57
C MET A 73 -4.31 -7.37 -5.45
N MET A 74 -3.09 -6.84 -5.46
CA MET A 74 -2.62 -5.88 -4.44
C MET A 74 -3.49 -4.62 -4.41
N ALA A 75 -3.87 -4.09 -5.57
CA ALA A 75 -4.77 -2.94 -5.66
C ALA A 75 -6.17 -3.24 -5.11
N VAL A 76 -6.74 -4.41 -5.43
CA VAL A 76 -8.03 -4.84 -4.87
C VAL A 76 -7.95 -5.02 -3.36
N LEU A 77 -6.90 -5.64 -2.85
CA LEU A 77 -6.71 -5.86 -1.41
C LEU A 77 -6.60 -4.55 -0.64
N LEU A 78 -5.85 -3.58 -1.15
CA LEU A 78 -5.74 -2.26 -0.51
C LEU A 78 -7.06 -1.48 -0.59
N HIS A 79 -7.80 -1.59 -1.70
CA HIS A 79 -9.14 -1.02 -1.80
C HIS A 79 -10.11 -1.63 -0.76
N ARG A 80 -10.08 -2.95 -0.59
CA ARG A 80 -10.87 -3.63 0.47
C ARG A 80 -10.45 -3.19 1.87
N ALA A 81 -9.16 -3.03 2.12
CA ALA A 81 -8.67 -2.50 3.39
C ALA A 81 -9.20 -1.09 3.69
N PHE A 82 -9.31 -0.21 2.67
CA PHE A 82 -9.96 1.10 2.83
C PHE A 82 -11.41 0.98 3.27
N GLN A 83 -12.18 0.10 2.62
CA GLN A 83 -13.60 -0.10 2.95
C GLN A 83 -13.76 -0.56 4.40
N ILE A 84 -12.97 -1.56 4.82
CA ILE A 84 -13.01 -2.09 6.19
C ILE A 84 -12.62 -1.01 7.20
N ALA A 85 -11.50 -0.32 6.97
CA ALA A 85 -11.02 0.73 7.87
C ALA A 85 -12.03 1.88 8.01
N TYR A 86 -12.73 2.23 6.92
CA TYR A 86 -13.77 3.24 6.94
C TYR A 86 -14.98 2.81 7.78
N VAL A 87 -15.47 1.57 7.61
CA VAL A 87 -16.57 1.02 8.42
C VAL A 87 -16.18 0.99 9.90
N GLU A 88 -14.99 0.50 10.23
CA GLU A 88 -14.49 0.48 11.62
C GLU A 88 -14.40 1.88 12.23
N TRP A 89 -13.92 2.87 11.45
CA TRP A 89 -13.83 4.26 11.90
C TRP A 89 -15.21 4.86 12.14
N LYS A 90 -16.17 4.57 11.26
CA LYS A 90 -17.55 5.05 11.39
C LYS A 90 -18.20 4.48 12.65
N ASN A 91 -18.08 3.18 12.88
CA ASN A 91 -18.66 2.51 14.04
C ASN A 91 -18.05 2.95 15.39
N ARG A 92 -16.83 3.50 15.40
CA ARG A 92 -16.21 4.09 16.61
C ARG A 92 -16.67 5.53 16.89
N LYS A 93 -17.32 6.17 15.93
CA LYS A 93 -17.80 7.56 16.03
C LYS A 93 -19.29 7.67 16.37
N GLU A 94 -20.01 6.57 16.21
CA GLU A 94 -21.37 6.35 16.75
C GLU A 94 -21.25 5.84 18.19
#